data_AF-A0AA46P742-F1
#
_entry.id   AF-A0AA46P742-F1
#
_cell.length_a   1.000
_cell.length_b   1.000
_cell.length_c   1.000
_cell.angle_alpha   90.00
_cell.angle_beta   90.00
_cell.angle_gamma   90.00
#
_symmetry.space_group_name_H-M   'P 1'
#
loop_
_entity.id
_entity.type
_entity.pdbx_description
1 polymer ?
#
loop_
_entity_poly.entity_id
_entity_poly.type
_entity_poly.pdbx_seq_one_letter_code
_entity_poly.pdbx_strand_id
1 'polypeptide(L)'
;MKSKLWLWIGLNVLLLHGCASTPKNHADSMQLFASPQDLIDQKQLNGATGISREYIYDWGQQQPNIEPESLYPRKYLSQYCHANGGKFSVLRHSNLSLIKDHSTKKILASHPNVKQGIGAYQCDYGAEKSWIVSIEPTAQRKNLDQNATSVVSLQTRIMTLEETKTFYSKANPVSAISPKKGVSNPSSTKNMKHQSDKEIETKKEADLKKESDAKKETKPVPIAPIKMPEKVTETPQSQQLKYYVTARKDLSKGHNEIVACNNAEKAYSYGKLYNTNGSNVYAESGVLVAKCLTHVSAYKSRFSNPKARAVGILQNLATHQNHAGAQNMLKQIQ
;
A
#
# COMPACT_ATOMS: atom_id res chain seq x y z
N MET A 1 7.49 -52.47 -67.71
CA MET A 1 6.56 -52.20 -66.60
C MET A 1 7.34 -51.59 -65.44
N LYS A 2 6.84 -50.46 -64.93
CA LYS A 2 7.09 -49.84 -63.61
C LYS A 2 8.46 -49.18 -63.34
N SER A 3 8.48 -47.88 -63.68
CA SER A 3 9.29 -46.82 -63.07
C SER A 3 9.14 -46.82 -61.53
N LYS A 4 10.27 -46.61 -60.82
CA LYS A 4 10.28 -46.00 -59.49
C LYS A 4 11.43 -45.00 -59.41
N LEU A 5 11.05 -43.76 -59.68
CA LEU A 5 11.76 -42.52 -59.39
C LEU A 5 11.84 -42.35 -57.86
N TRP A 6 13.05 -42.30 -57.29
CA TRP A 6 13.28 -41.85 -55.92
C TRP A 6 14.12 -40.58 -55.96
N LEU A 7 13.43 -39.43 -55.83
CA LEU A 7 14.02 -38.12 -55.60
C LEU A 7 14.59 -38.07 -54.18
N TRP A 8 15.91 -37.93 -54.08
CA TRP A 8 16.58 -37.50 -52.85
C TRP A 8 16.53 -35.96 -52.80
N ILE A 9 15.66 -35.43 -51.93
CA ILE A 9 15.60 -34.01 -51.60
C ILE A 9 16.74 -33.72 -50.62
N GLY A 10 17.73 -32.95 -51.07
CA GLY A 10 18.80 -32.42 -50.24
C GLY A 10 18.25 -31.46 -49.18
N LEU A 11 18.37 -31.86 -47.92
CA LEU A 11 18.01 -31.06 -46.76
C LEU A 11 19.08 -29.97 -46.57
N ASN A 12 18.77 -28.74 -47.00
CA ASN A 12 19.56 -27.56 -46.68
C ASN A 12 19.42 -27.26 -45.18
N VAL A 13 20.47 -27.55 -44.43
CA VAL A 13 20.63 -27.14 -43.03
C VAL A 13 20.82 -25.62 -42.99
N LEU A 14 19.73 -24.90 -42.78
CA LEU A 14 19.76 -23.49 -42.42
C LEU A 14 20.31 -23.37 -41.00
N LEU A 15 21.58 -22.99 -40.88
CA LEU A 15 22.17 -22.51 -39.64
C LEU A 15 21.47 -21.20 -39.24
N LEU A 16 20.41 -21.31 -38.43
CA LEU A 16 19.86 -20.17 -37.71
C LEU A 16 20.92 -19.67 -36.73
N HIS A 17 21.62 -18.61 -37.13
CA HIS A 17 22.36 -17.75 -36.21
C HIS A 17 21.32 -17.11 -35.29
N GLY A 18 21.17 -17.69 -34.10
CA GLY A 18 20.35 -17.11 -33.04
C GLY A 18 20.90 -15.74 -32.69
N CYS A 19 20.21 -14.68 -33.13
CA CYS A 19 20.34 -13.38 -32.51
C CYS A 19 19.97 -13.56 -31.03
N ALA A 20 20.98 -13.58 -30.17
CA ALA A 20 20.80 -13.35 -28.74
C ALA A 20 20.30 -11.91 -28.58
N SER A 21 18.98 -11.73 -28.68
CA SER A 21 18.32 -10.53 -28.20
C SER A 21 18.44 -10.54 -26.67
N THR A 22 19.55 -10.01 -26.18
CA THR A 22 19.61 -9.51 -24.80
C THR A 22 18.49 -8.48 -24.64
N PRO A 23 17.50 -8.68 -23.74
CA PRO A 23 16.56 -7.62 -23.44
C PRO A 23 17.27 -6.59 -22.56
N LYS A 24 17.98 -5.65 -23.20
CA LYS A 24 18.00 -4.27 -22.71
C LYS A 24 16.56 -3.77 -22.85
N ASN A 25 16.04 -3.16 -21.78
CA ASN A 25 14.76 -2.43 -21.66
C ASN A 25 13.77 -3.04 -20.64
N HIS A 26 14.21 -3.24 -19.39
CA HIS A 26 13.26 -3.31 -18.27
C HIS A 26 13.06 -1.95 -17.57
N ALA A 27 14.04 -1.03 -17.67
CA ALA A 27 13.98 0.30 -17.07
C ALA A 27 12.90 1.19 -17.69
N ASP A 28 12.76 1.17 -19.02
CA ASP A 28 11.75 1.97 -19.74
C ASP A 28 10.31 1.62 -19.33
N SER A 29 10.04 0.36 -18.95
CA SER A 29 8.69 -0.06 -18.53
C SER A 29 8.25 0.57 -17.20
N MET A 30 9.19 0.88 -16.30
CA MET A 30 8.88 1.39 -14.96
C MET A 30 8.63 2.90 -14.95
N GLN A 31 9.06 3.62 -15.98
CA GLN A 31 8.79 5.04 -16.16
C GLN A 31 7.35 5.31 -16.64
N LEU A 32 6.63 4.27 -17.09
CA LEU A 32 5.23 4.37 -17.51
C LEU A 32 4.26 4.59 -16.35
N PHE A 33 4.67 4.28 -15.11
CA PHE A 33 3.81 4.45 -13.94
C PHE A 33 3.91 5.89 -13.40
N ALA A 34 2.76 6.56 -13.32
CA ALA A 34 2.69 7.97 -12.93
C ALA A 34 3.04 8.19 -11.44
N SER A 35 2.91 7.16 -10.61
CA SER A 35 3.18 7.20 -9.17
C SER A 35 3.42 5.79 -8.62
N PRO A 36 3.97 5.64 -7.40
CA PRO A 36 4.07 4.32 -6.78
C PRO A 36 2.69 3.69 -6.49
N GLN A 37 1.64 4.50 -6.30
CA GLN A 37 0.26 3.99 -6.18
C GLN A 37 -0.23 3.41 -7.52
N ASP A 38 0.04 4.10 -8.63
CA ASP A 38 -0.30 3.65 -9.97
C ASP A 38 0.40 2.31 -10.31
N LEU A 39 1.66 2.13 -9.88
CA LEU A 39 2.35 0.85 -9.96
C LEU A 39 1.63 -0.24 -9.14
N ILE A 40 1.25 0.04 -7.89
CA ILE A 40 0.52 -0.90 -7.01
C ILE A 40 -0.76 -1.39 -7.70
N ASP A 41 -1.50 -0.46 -8.31
CA ASP A 41 -2.78 -0.73 -8.94
C ASP A 41 -2.61 -1.51 -10.25
N GLN A 42 -1.72 -1.05 -11.15
CA GLN A 42 -1.52 -1.67 -12.47
C GLN A 42 -0.81 -3.03 -12.39
N LYS A 43 0.11 -3.23 -11.43
CA LYS A 43 0.72 -4.53 -11.17
C LYS A 43 -0.14 -5.44 -10.29
N GLN A 44 -1.30 -4.96 -9.83
CA GLN A 44 -2.22 -5.69 -8.96
C GLN A 44 -1.47 -6.25 -7.73
N LEU A 45 -0.69 -5.39 -7.07
CA LEU A 45 0.07 -5.79 -5.88
C LEU A 45 -0.85 -6.04 -4.68
N ASN A 46 -2.04 -5.45 -4.70
CA ASN A 46 -3.18 -5.85 -3.89
C ASN A 46 -4.19 -6.60 -4.77
N GLY A 47 -5.02 -7.44 -4.15
CA GLY A 47 -6.08 -8.15 -4.84
C GLY A 47 -7.12 -7.18 -5.42
N ALA A 48 -8.08 -7.69 -6.17
CA ALA A 48 -9.12 -6.87 -6.82
C ALA A 48 -9.94 -5.98 -5.85
N THR A 49 -9.95 -6.32 -4.56
CA THR A 49 -10.58 -5.54 -3.49
C THR A 49 -9.71 -4.41 -2.93
N GLY A 50 -8.46 -4.28 -3.38
CA GLY A 50 -7.49 -3.31 -2.87
C GLY A 50 -6.91 -3.62 -1.49
N ILE A 51 -7.32 -4.74 -0.88
CA ILE A 51 -6.95 -5.06 0.51
C ILE A 51 -5.62 -5.79 0.59
N SER A 52 -5.55 -7.00 0.03
CA SER A 52 -4.36 -7.85 0.03
C SER A 52 -4.43 -8.85 -1.11
N ARG A 53 -3.28 -9.33 -1.58
CA ARG A 53 -3.18 -10.41 -2.58
C ARG A 53 -2.42 -11.58 -1.98
N GLU A 54 -2.82 -12.79 -2.35
CA GLU A 54 -2.09 -14.01 -1.98
C GLU A 54 -0.84 -14.17 -2.86
N TYR A 55 0.26 -14.50 -2.21
CA TYR A 55 1.55 -14.77 -2.85
C TYR A 55 2.11 -16.07 -2.29
N ILE A 56 2.68 -16.90 -3.17
CA ILE A 56 3.40 -18.09 -2.74
C ILE A 56 4.74 -17.66 -2.12
N TYR A 57 4.98 -18.07 -0.87
CA TYR A 57 6.26 -17.80 -0.19
C TYR A 57 7.11 -19.06 0.01
N ASP A 58 6.50 -20.23 -0.14
CA ASP A 58 7.15 -21.53 -0.09
C ASP A 58 6.44 -22.49 -1.07
N TRP A 59 7.19 -22.95 -2.06
CA TRP A 59 6.69 -23.89 -3.08
C TRP A 59 6.75 -25.36 -2.61
N GLY A 60 7.24 -25.61 -1.41
CA GLY A 60 7.46 -26.96 -0.88
C GLY A 60 8.71 -27.63 -1.44
N GLN A 61 8.93 -28.89 -1.03
CA GLN A 61 10.18 -29.63 -1.29
C GLN A 61 10.42 -29.95 -2.78
N GLN A 62 9.39 -29.90 -3.63
CA GLN A 62 9.51 -30.27 -5.03
C GLN A 62 9.98 -29.14 -5.94
N GLN A 63 9.92 -27.88 -5.48
CA GLN A 63 10.22 -26.71 -6.31
C GLN A 63 11.04 -25.64 -5.54
N PRO A 64 12.16 -25.99 -4.87
CA PRO A 64 12.91 -25.06 -4.01
C PRO A 64 13.59 -23.92 -4.78
N ASN A 65 13.79 -24.08 -6.09
CA ASN A 65 14.54 -23.14 -6.93
C ASN A 65 13.67 -22.05 -7.59
N ILE A 66 12.36 -22.05 -7.34
CA ILE A 66 11.46 -21.02 -7.88
C ILE A 66 11.46 -19.83 -6.92
N GLU A 67 11.70 -18.62 -7.46
CA GLU A 67 11.63 -17.38 -6.67
C GLU A 67 10.24 -17.28 -6.02
N PRO A 68 10.17 -17.08 -4.69
CA PRO A 68 8.88 -16.91 -4.05
C PRO A 68 8.22 -15.61 -4.45
N GLU A 69 6.95 -15.70 -4.86
CA GLU A 69 6.14 -14.57 -5.29
C GLU A 69 5.96 -13.52 -4.19
N SER A 70 6.10 -13.90 -2.93
CA SER A 70 6.07 -12.97 -1.78
C SER A 70 7.10 -11.82 -1.88
N LEU A 71 8.12 -11.96 -2.74
CA LEU A 71 9.11 -10.92 -3.02
C LEU A 71 8.67 -9.92 -4.09
N TYR A 72 7.63 -10.23 -4.87
CA TYR A 72 7.21 -9.42 -6.02
C TYR A 72 6.85 -7.97 -5.66
N PRO A 73 6.10 -7.67 -4.58
CA PRO A 73 5.79 -6.29 -4.23
C PRO A 73 7.07 -5.46 -4.00
N ARG A 74 7.98 -5.97 -3.15
CA ARG A 74 9.27 -5.31 -2.87
C ARG A 74 10.09 -5.14 -4.15
N LYS A 75 10.14 -6.16 -5.00
CA LYS A 75 10.89 -6.16 -6.27
C LYS A 75 10.39 -5.08 -7.22
N TYR A 76 9.09 -5.02 -7.49
CA TYR A 76 8.51 -4.02 -8.39
C TYR A 76 8.69 -2.60 -7.85
N LEU A 77 8.44 -2.38 -6.56
CA LEU A 77 8.60 -1.05 -5.93
C LEU A 77 10.06 -0.59 -5.93
N SER A 78 11.01 -1.52 -5.69
CA SER A 78 12.44 -1.22 -5.79
C SER A 78 12.85 -0.88 -7.22
N GLN A 79 12.39 -1.65 -8.21
CA GLN A 79 12.66 -1.37 -9.63
C GLN A 79 12.11 -0.02 -10.06
N TYR A 80 10.87 0.31 -9.65
CA TYR A 80 10.27 1.61 -9.91
C TYR A 80 11.07 2.75 -9.27
N CYS A 81 11.48 2.60 -8.02
CA CYS A 81 12.31 3.58 -7.33
C CYS A 81 13.62 3.84 -8.08
N HIS A 82 14.36 2.79 -8.43
CA HIS A 82 15.65 2.89 -9.11
C HIS A 82 15.51 3.45 -10.54
N ALA A 83 14.48 3.06 -11.28
CA ALA A 83 14.22 3.56 -12.64
C ALA A 83 13.92 5.07 -12.68
N ASN A 84 13.51 5.64 -11.55
CA ASN A 84 13.26 7.07 -11.36
C ASN A 84 14.41 7.78 -10.64
N GLY A 85 15.58 7.15 -10.52
CA GLY A 85 16.79 7.73 -9.91
C GLY A 85 16.78 7.76 -8.38
N GLY A 86 15.85 7.07 -7.73
CA GLY A 86 15.79 6.99 -6.27
C GLY A 86 16.60 5.84 -5.68
N LYS A 87 16.81 5.87 -4.36
CA LYS A 87 17.41 4.79 -3.57
C LYS A 87 16.34 4.10 -2.73
N PHE A 88 16.12 2.81 -2.98
CA PHE A 88 15.15 2.01 -2.23
C PHE A 88 15.81 1.35 -1.01
N SER A 89 15.29 1.59 0.19
CA SER A 89 15.87 1.07 1.43
C SER A 89 14.80 0.68 2.45
N VAL A 90 15.16 -0.21 3.37
CA VAL A 90 14.28 -0.61 4.49
C VAL A 90 14.22 0.54 5.49
N LEU A 91 13.02 0.99 5.84
CA LEU A 91 12.78 2.01 6.86
C LEU A 91 12.39 1.38 8.20
N ARG A 92 11.53 0.36 8.19
CA ARG A 92 11.14 -0.42 9.38
C ARG A 92 10.90 -1.87 9.02
N HIS A 93 11.32 -2.78 9.89
CA HIS A 93 10.93 -4.18 9.76
C HIS A 93 9.49 -4.40 10.24
N SER A 94 8.78 -5.30 9.57
CA SER A 94 7.45 -5.74 10.03
C SER A 94 7.53 -6.38 11.41
N ASN A 95 6.53 -6.04 12.23
CA ASN A 95 6.25 -6.69 13.52
C ASN A 95 5.10 -7.70 13.42
N LEU A 96 4.61 -7.97 12.20
CA LEU A 96 3.47 -8.85 11.91
C LEU A 96 2.20 -8.43 12.68
N SER A 97 1.99 -7.12 12.86
CA SER A 97 0.89 -6.58 13.68
C SER A 97 -0.50 -6.89 13.13
N LEU A 98 -0.64 -7.09 11.81
CA LEU A 98 -1.90 -7.44 11.17
C LEU A 98 -2.26 -8.93 11.29
N ILE A 99 -1.29 -9.78 11.66
CA ILE A 99 -1.53 -11.19 11.95
C ILE A 99 -2.01 -11.31 13.39
N LYS A 100 -3.17 -11.95 13.61
CA LYS A 100 -3.70 -12.17 14.97
C LYS A 100 -3.09 -13.40 15.63
N ASP A 101 -2.96 -14.48 14.87
CA ASP A 101 -2.50 -15.76 15.39
C ASP A 101 -0.98 -15.78 15.63
N HIS A 102 -0.56 -16.13 16.84
CA HIS A 102 0.83 -16.13 17.25
C HIS A 102 1.65 -17.25 16.60
N SER A 103 1.03 -18.40 16.32
CA SER A 103 1.73 -19.50 15.64
C SER A 103 2.09 -19.11 14.20
N THR A 104 1.16 -18.45 13.51
CA THR A 104 1.34 -17.87 12.18
C THR A 104 2.44 -16.82 12.18
N LYS A 105 2.51 -15.95 13.21
CA LYS A 105 3.63 -15.00 13.34
C LYS A 105 4.98 -15.69 13.39
N LYS A 106 5.11 -16.75 14.20
CA LYS A 106 6.34 -17.53 14.31
C LYS A 106 6.74 -18.15 12.97
N ILE A 107 5.77 -18.75 12.26
CA ILE A 107 5.99 -19.33 10.93
C ILE A 107 6.49 -18.26 9.97
N LEU A 108 5.78 -17.15 9.81
CA LEU A 108 6.18 -16.10 8.86
C LEU A 108 7.54 -15.48 9.22
N ALA A 109 7.82 -15.28 10.51
CA ALA A 109 9.09 -14.75 10.99
C ALA A 109 10.29 -15.69 10.75
N SER A 110 10.05 -17.01 10.69
CA SER A 110 11.10 -18.00 10.44
C SER A 110 11.45 -18.18 8.96
N HIS A 111 10.62 -17.69 8.03
CA HIS A 111 10.85 -17.83 6.59
C HIS A 111 11.64 -16.64 6.03
N PRO A 112 12.88 -16.84 5.53
CA PRO A 112 13.73 -15.74 5.07
C PRO A 112 13.12 -14.91 3.95
N ASN A 113 12.43 -15.56 3.01
CA ASN A 113 11.81 -14.90 1.86
C ASN A 113 10.64 -13.99 2.28
N VAL A 114 9.85 -14.40 3.26
CA VAL A 114 8.83 -13.53 3.86
C VAL A 114 9.50 -12.39 4.60
N LYS A 115 10.45 -12.69 5.50
CA LYS A 115 11.14 -11.70 6.34
C LYS A 115 11.81 -10.59 5.52
N GLN A 116 12.38 -10.93 4.36
CA GLN A 116 12.98 -9.94 3.46
C GLN A 116 11.96 -9.19 2.60
N GLY A 117 10.75 -9.71 2.40
CA GLY A 117 9.72 -9.08 1.55
C GLY A 117 8.85 -8.05 2.27
N ILE A 118 8.75 -8.15 3.59
CA ILE A 118 7.78 -7.38 4.42
C ILE A 118 8.42 -6.24 5.20
N GLY A 119 7.60 -5.27 5.62
CA GLY A 119 7.98 -4.07 6.37
C GLY A 119 7.73 -2.78 5.61
N ALA A 120 8.21 -1.67 6.18
CA ALA A 120 8.18 -0.36 5.54
C ALA A 120 9.49 -0.12 4.80
N TYR A 121 9.35 0.36 3.56
CA TYR A 121 10.45 0.72 2.68
C TYR A 121 10.29 2.18 2.28
N GLN A 122 11.42 2.85 2.10
CA GLN A 122 11.48 4.22 1.62
C GLN A 122 12.22 4.25 0.29
N CYS A 123 11.65 4.97 -0.68
CA CYS A 123 12.38 5.45 -1.84
C CYS A 123 12.75 6.91 -1.62
N ASP A 124 14.05 7.19 -1.64
CA ASP A 124 14.60 8.53 -1.46
C ASP A 124 15.22 9.02 -2.78
N TYR A 125 14.77 10.15 -3.31
CA TYR A 125 15.31 10.77 -4.51
C TYR A 125 16.36 11.86 -4.21
N GLY A 126 16.68 12.10 -2.93
CA GLY A 126 17.40 13.29 -2.49
C GLY A 126 16.53 14.54 -2.53
N ALA A 127 16.98 15.62 -1.89
CA ALA A 127 16.30 16.93 -1.87
C ALA A 127 14.80 16.85 -1.49
N GLU A 128 14.51 16.26 -0.33
CA GLU A 128 13.18 16.17 0.33
C GLU A 128 12.09 15.38 -0.41
N LYS A 129 12.33 14.88 -1.61
CA LYS A 129 11.37 14.03 -2.32
C LYS A 129 11.58 12.57 -1.94
N SER A 130 10.66 12.01 -1.15
CA SER A 130 10.62 10.59 -0.85
C SER A 130 9.20 10.06 -0.72
N TRP A 131 9.03 8.76 -0.85
CA TRP A 131 7.79 8.07 -0.53
C TRP A 131 8.07 6.81 0.30
N ILE A 132 7.10 6.45 1.14
CA ILE A 132 7.17 5.28 2.00
C ILE A 132 6.06 4.32 1.58
N VAL A 133 6.39 3.04 1.53
CA VAL A 133 5.44 1.96 1.25
C VAL A 133 5.57 0.89 2.32
N SER A 134 4.44 0.38 2.78
CA SER A 134 4.35 -0.73 3.73
C SER A 134 3.89 -1.98 2.98
N ILE A 135 4.59 -3.09 3.18
CA ILE A 135 4.22 -4.42 2.70
C ILE A 135 4.04 -5.31 3.92
N GLU A 136 2.78 -5.59 4.29
CA GLU A 136 2.46 -6.27 5.54
C GLU A 136 1.60 -7.53 5.31
N PRO A 137 1.91 -8.65 6.00
CA PRO A 137 1.10 -9.84 5.90
C PRO A 137 -0.21 -9.70 6.68
N THR A 138 -1.31 -10.06 6.04
CA THR A 138 -2.67 -10.01 6.61
C THR A 138 -3.23 -11.39 6.93
N ALA A 139 -2.74 -12.43 6.26
CA ALA A 139 -3.09 -13.83 6.51
C ALA A 139 -1.99 -14.76 6.00
N GLN A 140 -2.04 -16.02 6.44
CA GLN A 140 -1.23 -17.12 5.93
C GLN A 140 -2.12 -18.35 5.83
N ARG A 141 -1.89 -19.18 4.81
CA ARG A 141 -2.45 -20.52 4.77
C ARG A 141 -1.50 -21.46 4.05
N LYS A 142 -1.62 -22.74 4.36
CA LYS A 142 -0.98 -23.82 3.63
C LYS A 142 -2.02 -24.48 2.73
N ASN A 143 -1.72 -24.64 1.45
CA ASN A 143 -2.56 -25.39 0.54
C ASN A 143 -2.21 -26.87 0.66
N LEU A 144 -3.15 -27.66 1.15
CA LEU A 144 -2.97 -29.10 1.36
C LEU A 144 -3.17 -29.91 0.08
N ASP A 145 -3.88 -29.35 -0.91
CA ASP A 145 -4.27 -30.05 -2.13
C ASP A 145 -3.24 -29.88 -3.28
N GLN A 146 -2.35 -28.89 -3.17
CA GLN A 146 -1.31 -28.58 -4.17
C GLN A 146 0.08 -28.57 -3.54
N ASN A 147 0.79 -29.70 -3.57
CA ASN A 147 2.22 -29.85 -3.24
C ASN A 147 2.66 -29.26 -1.89
N ALA A 148 1.74 -29.10 -0.92
CA ALA A 148 2.00 -28.47 0.36
C ALA A 148 2.52 -27.01 0.25
N THR A 149 2.14 -26.29 -0.82
CA THR A 149 2.53 -24.88 -1.04
C THR A 149 1.99 -23.98 0.07
N SER A 150 2.81 -23.04 0.53
CA SER A 150 2.40 -22.06 1.54
C SER A 150 2.27 -20.67 0.94
N VAL A 151 1.14 -20.02 1.23
CA VAL A 151 0.81 -18.70 0.72
C VAL A 151 0.64 -17.71 1.85
N VAL A 152 0.98 -16.46 1.56
CA VAL A 152 0.83 -15.31 2.45
C VAL A 152 0.02 -14.24 1.74
N SER A 153 -0.99 -13.70 2.41
CA SER A 153 -1.73 -12.54 1.93
C SER A 153 -0.95 -11.29 2.30
N LEU A 154 -0.50 -10.51 1.33
CA LEU A 154 0.24 -9.26 1.55
C LEU A 154 -0.62 -8.05 1.18
N GLN A 155 -0.62 -7.05 2.05
CA GLN A 155 -1.16 -5.71 1.80
C GLN A 155 0.00 -4.75 1.51
N THR A 156 -0.06 -4.09 0.36
CA THR A 156 0.91 -3.07 -0.07
C THR A 156 0.24 -1.70 -0.03
N ARG A 157 0.75 -0.75 0.75
CA ARG A 157 0.13 0.57 0.94
C ARG A 157 1.16 1.69 1.03
N ILE A 158 0.92 2.80 0.32
CA ILE A 158 1.68 4.04 0.49
C ILE A 158 1.33 4.66 1.86
N MET A 159 2.34 5.12 2.58
CA MET A 159 2.21 5.71 3.90
C MET A 159 2.96 7.03 4.01
N THR A 160 2.49 7.93 4.87
CA THR A 160 3.28 9.08 5.32
C THR A 160 4.30 8.65 6.39
N LEU A 161 5.23 9.55 6.72
CA LEU A 161 6.19 9.32 7.79
C LEU A 161 5.49 9.17 9.16
N GLU A 162 4.43 9.94 9.42
CA GLU A 162 3.63 9.92 10.65
C GLU A 162 2.81 8.63 10.76
N GLU A 163 2.18 8.21 9.66
CA GLU A 163 1.47 6.93 9.60
C GLU A 163 2.44 5.78 9.88
N THR A 164 3.63 5.82 9.29
CA THR A 164 4.66 4.79 9.49
C THR A 164 5.12 4.77 10.96
N LYS A 165 5.40 5.93 11.55
CA LYS A 165 5.74 6.01 12.98
C LYS A 165 4.63 5.41 13.83
N THR A 166 3.36 5.73 13.56
CA THR A 166 2.20 5.28 14.33
C THR A 166 1.90 3.80 14.19
N PHE A 167 2.08 3.25 12.97
CA PHE A 167 1.83 1.84 12.70
C PHE A 167 2.90 0.94 13.33
N TYR A 168 4.17 1.33 13.19
CA TYR A 168 5.30 0.51 13.66
C TYR A 168 5.68 0.80 15.12
N SER A 169 5.19 1.88 15.75
CA SER A 169 5.36 2.14 17.19
C SER A 169 4.52 1.21 18.07
N LYS A 170 3.47 0.59 17.51
CA LYS A 170 2.61 -0.37 18.22
C LYS A 170 3.28 -1.72 18.50
N ALA A 171 4.58 -1.86 18.23
CA ALA A 171 5.41 -2.97 18.71
C ALA A 171 6.61 -2.45 19.52
N ASN A 172 6.36 -2.34 20.84
CA ASN A 172 7.27 -2.18 21.96
C ASN A 172 8.17 -0.92 22.05
N PRO A 173 8.30 -0.32 23.26
CA PRO A 173 9.36 0.62 23.57
C PRO A 173 10.70 -0.12 23.60
N VAL A 174 11.79 0.61 23.38
CA VAL A 174 13.20 0.15 23.40
C VAL A 174 13.71 -0.47 22.10
N SER A 175 14.13 0.40 21.18
CA SER A 175 15.54 0.50 20.75
C SER A 175 15.64 1.62 19.73
N ALA A 176 15.76 2.86 20.23
CA ALA A 176 16.38 3.91 19.46
C ALA A 176 17.86 3.54 19.34
N ILE A 177 18.27 3.08 18.16
CA ILE A 177 19.67 3.03 17.79
C ILE A 177 20.09 4.49 17.58
N SER A 178 20.60 5.09 18.64
CA SER A 178 21.32 6.35 18.58
C SER A 178 22.58 6.17 17.70
N PRO A 179 22.93 7.17 16.88
CA PRO A 179 24.13 7.11 16.05
C PRO A 179 25.40 7.10 16.92
N LYS A 180 26.32 6.19 16.56
CA LYS A 180 27.66 6.07 17.13
C LYS A 180 28.41 7.41 17.06
N LYS A 181 29.06 7.80 18.16
CA LYS A 181 30.22 8.68 18.13
C LYS A 181 31.32 8.14 19.05
N GLY A 182 32.45 7.80 18.43
CA GLY A 182 33.82 8.00 18.92
C GLY A 182 34.23 7.52 20.31
N VAL A 183 34.96 6.39 20.34
CA VAL A 183 36.29 6.18 20.96
C VAL A 183 36.54 6.77 22.36
N SER A 184 36.68 5.89 23.36
CA SER A 184 37.98 5.56 23.99
C SER A 184 37.78 4.64 25.20
N ASN A 185 38.46 3.49 25.17
CA ASN A 185 38.84 2.74 26.38
C ASN A 185 40.21 3.31 26.82
N PRO A 186 40.55 3.30 28.12
CA PRO A 186 41.11 2.06 28.65
C PRO A 186 40.77 1.75 30.13
N SER A 187 40.78 0.43 30.40
CA SER A 187 41.21 -0.25 31.63
C SER A 187 41.01 0.45 32.97
N SER A 188 40.26 -0.18 33.89
CA SER A 188 40.86 -1.13 34.84
C SER A 188 39.85 -1.59 35.89
N THR A 189 40.02 -2.86 36.22
CA THR A 189 39.44 -3.68 37.26
C THR A 189 39.48 -3.02 38.65
N LYS A 190 38.36 -2.98 39.38
CA LYS A 190 38.27 -3.63 40.70
C LYS A 190 36.88 -3.54 41.34
N ASN A 191 36.62 -4.65 42.02
CA ASN A 191 35.46 -5.08 42.78
C ASN A 191 35.00 -4.16 43.94
N MET A 192 33.71 -4.35 44.21
CA MET A 192 33.08 -4.56 45.52
C MET A 192 32.69 -3.39 46.44
N LYS A 193 31.43 -3.58 46.88
CA LYS A 193 30.83 -3.39 48.20
C LYS A 193 30.12 -2.07 48.50
N HIS A 194 28.82 -2.23 48.82
CA HIS A 194 28.14 -1.87 50.07
C HIS A 194 28.45 -0.48 50.65
N GLN A 195 27.54 0.32 51.20
CA GLN A 195 26.16 0.18 51.71
C GLN A 195 25.92 1.45 52.52
N SER A 196 24.66 1.87 52.68
CA SER A 196 24.15 2.78 53.74
C SER A 196 24.76 4.18 53.79
N ASP A 197 24.13 5.22 54.31
CA ASP A 197 22.79 5.59 54.73
C ASP A 197 22.95 7.07 55.10
N LYS A 198 21.86 7.85 55.01
CA LYS A 198 21.57 9.03 55.86
C LYS A 198 22.54 10.21 55.83
N GLU A 199 22.18 11.45 56.11
CA GLU A 199 20.97 12.25 56.32
C GLU A 199 21.53 13.66 56.65
N ILE A 200 20.64 14.64 56.68
CA ILE A 200 20.75 15.92 57.41
C ILE A 200 21.32 17.13 56.65
N GLU A 201 20.34 17.99 56.29
CA GLU A 201 20.20 19.43 56.57
C GLU A 201 21.43 20.37 56.41
N THR A 202 21.31 21.63 56.00
CA THR A 202 20.39 22.65 56.55
C THR A 202 20.65 23.97 55.81
N LYS A 203 19.58 24.76 55.59
CA LYS A 203 19.51 26.23 55.75
C LYS A 203 20.31 27.11 54.75
N LYS A 204 19.88 28.31 54.36
CA LYS A 204 18.81 29.20 54.84
C LYS A 204 18.69 30.37 53.87
N GLU A 205 17.47 30.91 53.80
CA GLU A 205 17.12 32.35 53.74
C GLU A 205 17.63 33.18 52.55
N ALA A 206 16.97 34.23 52.06
CA ALA A 206 15.66 34.90 52.18
C ALA A 206 15.92 36.22 51.39
N ASP A 207 15.02 37.12 51.02
CA ASP A 207 13.63 37.36 51.32
C ASP A 207 13.19 38.60 50.50
N LEU A 208 11.87 38.78 50.37
CA LEU A 208 11.12 40.05 50.40
C LEU A 208 11.41 41.16 49.33
N LYS A 209 10.46 41.94 48.80
CA LYS A 209 9.06 42.30 49.17
C LYS A 209 8.45 43.16 48.02
N LYS A 210 7.17 42.97 47.64
CA LYS A 210 5.94 43.78 47.95
C LYS A 210 5.89 45.18 47.30
N GLU A 211 4.78 45.78 46.85
CA GLU A 211 3.35 45.80 47.25
C GLU A 211 2.52 46.47 46.10
N SER A 212 1.31 46.01 45.73
CA SER A 212 -0.06 46.55 46.01
C SER A 212 -0.36 47.96 45.40
N ASP A 213 -1.55 48.36 44.88
CA ASP A 213 -2.97 48.11 45.17
C ASP A 213 -3.94 48.41 43.98
N ALA A 214 -5.08 47.68 43.97
CA ALA A 214 -6.53 47.99 43.67
C ALA A 214 -6.98 49.34 43.01
N LYS A 215 -8.13 49.56 42.31
CA LYS A 215 -9.36 48.83 41.85
C LYS A 215 -10.36 49.82 41.17
N LYS A 216 -11.04 49.46 40.04
CA LYS A 216 -12.44 49.81 39.58
C LYS A 216 -12.58 49.52 38.05
N GLU A 217 -13.19 48.43 37.58
CA GLU A 217 -14.63 48.07 37.45
C GLU A 217 -15.40 48.78 36.31
N THR A 218 -15.57 48.10 35.16
CA THR A 218 -16.83 47.97 34.39
C THR A 218 -16.81 46.67 33.54
N LYS A 219 -17.84 45.82 33.65
CA LYS A 219 -18.12 44.58 32.84
C LYS A 219 -18.82 44.91 31.50
N PRO A 220 -19.22 43.96 30.61
CA PRO A 220 -18.57 42.75 30.06
C PRO A 220 -18.75 42.61 28.51
N VAL A 221 -17.85 41.92 27.79
CA VAL A 221 -18.21 41.21 26.53
C VAL A 221 -17.38 39.91 26.45
N PRO A 222 -17.98 38.71 26.34
CA PRO A 222 -17.23 37.47 26.17
C PRO A 222 -16.74 37.38 24.72
N ILE A 223 -15.42 37.48 24.51
CA ILE A 223 -14.79 37.12 23.24
C ILE A 223 -14.72 35.60 23.21
N ALA A 224 -15.51 35.00 22.32
CA ALA A 224 -15.48 33.58 22.03
C ALA A 224 -14.04 33.14 21.66
N PRO A 225 -13.57 31.96 22.11
CA PRO A 225 -12.30 31.43 21.65
C PRO A 225 -12.35 31.21 20.14
N ILE A 226 -11.48 31.91 19.42
CA ILE A 226 -11.22 31.69 18.00
C ILE A 226 -10.79 30.24 17.84
N LYS A 227 -11.69 29.40 17.31
CA LYS A 227 -11.35 28.07 16.81
C LYS A 227 -10.32 28.25 15.71
N MET A 228 -9.08 27.90 16.01
CA MET A 228 -8.05 27.65 15.00
C MET A 228 -8.57 26.56 14.05
N PRO A 229 -8.33 26.66 12.73
CA PRO A 229 -8.84 25.71 11.77
C PRO A 229 -8.19 24.33 12.01
N GLU A 230 -9.02 23.41 12.49
CA GLU A 230 -8.71 22.01 12.61
C GLU A 230 -8.24 21.50 11.24
N LYS A 231 -7.00 21.02 11.15
CA LYS A 231 -6.47 20.39 9.94
C LYS A 231 -7.22 19.08 9.75
N VAL A 232 -8.33 19.14 9.02
CA VAL A 232 -9.17 18.00 8.66
C VAL A 232 -8.31 17.02 7.89
N THR A 233 -7.86 15.97 8.59
CA THR A 233 -7.24 14.83 7.93
C THR A 233 -8.37 14.10 7.21
N GLU A 234 -8.48 14.28 5.89
CA GLU A 234 -9.58 13.67 5.11
C GLU A 234 -9.55 12.15 5.29
N THR A 235 -10.57 11.61 5.94
CA THR A 235 -10.71 10.15 6.16
C THR A 235 -10.89 9.43 4.82
N PRO A 236 -10.55 8.14 4.68
CA PRO A 236 -10.82 7.37 3.46
C PRO A 236 -12.29 7.44 3.02
N GLN A 237 -13.21 7.51 3.97
CA GLN A 237 -14.64 7.70 3.74
C GLN A 237 -14.93 9.07 3.12
N SER A 238 -14.32 10.13 3.66
CA SER A 238 -14.45 11.50 3.13
C SER A 238 -13.87 11.59 1.72
N GLN A 239 -12.73 10.94 1.46
CA GLN A 239 -12.11 10.91 0.14
C GLN A 239 -12.95 10.12 -0.87
N GLN A 240 -13.44 8.94 -0.49
CA GLN A 240 -14.35 8.15 -1.33
C GLN A 240 -15.60 8.95 -1.70
N LEU A 241 -16.23 9.61 -0.72
CA LEU A 241 -17.40 10.44 -0.94
C LEU A 241 -17.08 11.64 -1.85
N LYS A 242 -15.95 12.30 -1.65
CA LYS A 242 -15.49 13.44 -2.46
C LYS A 242 -15.31 13.04 -3.92
N TYR A 243 -14.62 11.93 -4.19
CA TYR A 243 -14.46 11.43 -5.56
C TYR A 243 -15.80 11.04 -6.19
N TYR A 244 -16.67 10.36 -5.45
CA TYR A 244 -18.00 9.99 -5.93
C TYR A 244 -18.86 11.21 -6.29
N VAL A 245 -18.94 12.20 -5.39
CA VAL A 245 -19.76 13.40 -5.60
C VAL A 245 -19.25 14.20 -6.81
N THR A 246 -17.93 14.39 -6.93
CA THR A 246 -17.34 15.05 -8.09
C THR A 246 -17.63 14.29 -9.38
N ALA A 247 -17.43 12.97 -9.39
CA ALA A 247 -17.70 12.13 -10.56
C ALA A 247 -19.17 12.21 -10.99
N ARG A 248 -20.10 12.09 -10.05
CA ARG A 248 -21.55 12.16 -10.32
C ARG A 248 -21.94 13.51 -10.90
N LYS A 249 -21.43 14.61 -10.32
CA LYS A 249 -21.69 15.97 -10.78
C LYS A 249 -21.22 16.17 -12.21
N ASP A 250 -19.98 15.82 -12.51
CA ASP A 250 -19.37 16.05 -13.83
C ASP A 250 -20.01 15.16 -14.91
N LEU A 251 -20.27 13.88 -14.60
CA LEU A 251 -21.01 12.97 -15.49
C LEU A 251 -22.46 13.41 -15.74
N SER A 252 -23.13 14.01 -14.75
CA SER A 252 -24.50 14.52 -14.94
C SER A 252 -24.56 15.75 -15.86
N LYS A 253 -23.45 16.49 -15.95
CA LYS A 253 -23.33 17.71 -16.76
C LYS A 253 -22.69 17.46 -18.13
N GLY A 254 -22.23 16.24 -18.41
CA GLY A 254 -21.47 15.92 -19.62
C GLY A 254 -20.15 16.67 -19.74
N HIS A 255 -19.57 17.11 -18.62
CA HIS A 255 -18.33 17.90 -18.61
C HIS A 255 -17.19 17.07 -18.04
N ASN A 256 -15.97 17.26 -18.58
CA ASN A 256 -14.76 16.55 -18.16
C ASN A 256 -14.97 15.04 -17.97
N GLU A 257 -15.70 14.39 -18.89
CA GLU A 257 -16.20 13.01 -18.71
C GLU A 257 -15.08 12.01 -18.37
N ILE A 258 -13.88 12.19 -18.95
CA ILE A 258 -12.71 11.36 -18.62
C ILE A 258 -12.27 11.52 -17.16
N VAL A 259 -12.18 12.77 -16.67
CA VAL A 259 -11.81 13.06 -15.28
C VAL A 259 -12.89 12.55 -14.34
N ALA A 260 -14.15 12.71 -14.73
CA ALA A 260 -15.29 12.21 -13.97
C ALA A 260 -15.27 10.67 -13.86
N CYS A 261 -14.96 9.97 -14.95
CA CYS A 261 -14.80 8.52 -14.95
C CYS A 261 -13.60 8.05 -14.12
N ASN A 262 -12.47 8.75 -14.18
CA ASN A 262 -11.32 8.47 -13.32
C ASN A 262 -11.67 8.68 -11.83
N ASN A 263 -12.46 9.70 -11.51
CA ASN A 263 -12.94 9.93 -10.14
C ASN A 263 -13.94 8.85 -9.70
N ALA A 264 -14.82 8.37 -10.59
CA ALA A 264 -15.70 7.25 -10.30
C ALA A 264 -14.91 5.97 -10.01
N GLU A 265 -13.85 5.69 -10.79
CA GLU A 265 -12.98 4.53 -10.58
C GLU A 265 -12.22 4.65 -9.26
N LYS A 266 -11.70 5.84 -8.92
CA LYS A 266 -11.08 6.10 -7.62
C LYS A 266 -12.06 5.91 -6.46
N ALA A 267 -13.29 6.40 -6.56
CA ALA A 267 -14.29 6.21 -5.51
C ALA A 267 -14.67 4.73 -5.35
N TYR A 268 -14.76 3.99 -6.45
CA TYR A 268 -15.04 2.56 -6.42
C TYR A 268 -13.87 1.75 -5.84
N SER A 269 -12.62 2.13 -6.12
CA SER A 269 -11.43 1.40 -5.66
C SER A 269 -11.22 1.43 -4.14
N TYR A 270 -11.82 2.39 -3.42
CA TYR A 270 -11.84 2.38 -1.94
C TYR A 270 -12.58 1.18 -1.34
N GLY A 271 -13.39 0.47 -2.13
CA GLY A 271 -14.17 -0.66 -1.64
C GLY A 271 -15.30 -0.25 -0.71
N LYS A 272 -15.93 -1.23 -0.07
CA LYS A 272 -16.98 -0.99 0.91
C LYS A 272 -16.35 -0.54 2.24
N LEU A 273 -16.51 0.75 2.56
CA LEU A 273 -16.08 1.31 3.84
C LEU A 273 -17.24 1.27 4.86
N TYR A 274 -16.96 0.84 6.09
CA TYR A 274 -17.95 0.82 7.18
C TYR A 274 -18.15 2.23 7.75
N ASN A 275 -19.38 2.53 8.19
CA ASN A 275 -19.84 3.81 8.80
C ASN A 275 -20.15 4.99 7.86
N THR A 276 -20.35 4.78 6.56
CA THR A 276 -20.96 5.82 5.72
C THR A 276 -22.47 5.82 5.92
N ASN A 277 -23.00 6.87 6.57
CA ASN A 277 -24.44 7.08 6.72
C ASN A 277 -25.16 6.97 5.36
N GLY A 278 -26.02 5.97 5.24
CA GLY A 278 -27.18 5.92 4.33
C GLY A 278 -26.97 5.74 2.82
N SER A 279 -25.81 6.07 2.25
CA SER A 279 -25.56 5.86 0.82
C SER A 279 -24.44 4.85 0.61
N ASN A 280 -24.69 3.80 -0.17
CA ASN A 280 -23.68 2.82 -0.55
C ASN A 280 -22.77 3.45 -1.61
N VAL A 281 -21.96 4.43 -1.21
CA VAL A 281 -21.06 5.20 -2.08
C VAL A 281 -20.19 4.28 -2.94
N TYR A 282 -19.76 3.15 -2.37
CA TYR A 282 -19.07 2.08 -3.11
C TYR A 282 -19.91 1.55 -4.27
N ALA A 283 -21.13 1.05 -4.01
CA ALA A 283 -21.98 0.50 -5.06
C ALA A 283 -22.39 1.54 -6.10
N GLU A 284 -22.74 2.74 -5.64
CA GLU A 284 -23.09 3.87 -6.51
C GLU A 284 -21.92 4.27 -7.41
N SER A 285 -20.69 4.30 -6.88
CA SER A 285 -19.48 4.56 -7.68
C SER A 285 -19.24 3.46 -8.70
N GLY A 286 -19.48 2.20 -8.36
CA GLY A 286 -19.34 1.09 -9.30
C GLY A 286 -20.35 1.15 -10.46
N VAL A 287 -21.59 1.63 -10.22
CA VAL A 287 -22.55 1.91 -11.30
C VAL A 287 -22.04 3.04 -12.21
N LEU A 288 -21.44 4.10 -11.66
CA LEU A 288 -20.83 5.16 -12.47
C LEU A 288 -19.66 4.64 -13.32
N VAL A 289 -18.80 3.78 -12.77
CA VAL A 289 -17.71 3.12 -13.51
C VAL A 289 -18.26 2.28 -14.65
N ALA A 290 -19.31 1.48 -14.40
CA ALA A 290 -19.95 0.69 -15.44
C ALA A 290 -20.53 1.58 -16.56
N LYS A 291 -21.11 2.74 -16.20
CA LYS A 291 -21.56 3.74 -17.18
C LYS A 291 -20.42 4.32 -18.00
N CYS A 292 -19.30 4.65 -17.38
CA CYS A 292 -18.10 5.12 -18.06
C CYS A 292 -17.54 4.10 -19.04
N LEU A 293 -17.49 2.83 -18.66
CA LEU A 293 -17.03 1.73 -19.50
C LEU A 293 -17.96 1.45 -20.70
N THR A 294 -19.22 1.90 -20.64
CA THR A 294 -20.22 1.61 -21.69
C THR A 294 -20.57 2.82 -22.55
N HIS A 295 -20.59 4.04 -21.98
CA HIS A 295 -21.14 5.23 -22.63
C HIS A 295 -20.09 6.32 -22.90
N VAL A 296 -18.93 6.32 -22.23
CA VAL A 296 -17.89 7.34 -22.44
C VAL A 296 -16.81 6.78 -23.37
N SER A 297 -16.86 7.11 -24.65
CA SER A 297 -16.00 6.53 -25.70
C SER A 297 -14.51 6.62 -25.40
N ALA A 298 -14.04 7.79 -24.95
CA ALA A 298 -12.62 8.00 -24.64
C ALA A 298 -12.15 7.27 -23.37
N TYR A 299 -13.07 6.93 -22.46
CA TYR A 299 -12.74 6.12 -21.27
C TYR A 299 -12.77 4.63 -21.62
N LYS A 300 -13.78 4.21 -22.39
CA LYS A 300 -13.95 2.85 -22.92
C LYS A 300 -12.75 2.38 -23.73
N SER A 301 -12.18 3.23 -24.58
CA SER A 301 -11.05 2.89 -25.47
C SER A 301 -9.77 2.50 -24.74
N ARG A 302 -9.66 2.80 -23.44
CA ARG A 302 -8.52 2.43 -22.59
C ARG A 302 -8.50 0.95 -22.20
N PHE A 303 -9.57 0.21 -22.49
CA PHE A 303 -9.73 -1.18 -22.09
C PHE A 303 -9.97 -2.07 -23.30
N SER A 304 -9.38 -3.26 -23.31
CA SER A 304 -9.56 -4.26 -24.36
C SER A 304 -10.97 -4.86 -24.37
N ASN A 305 -11.58 -5.06 -23.19
CA ASN A 305 -12.95 -5.55 -23.05
C ASN A 305 -13.77 -4.76 -22.01
N PRO A 306 -14.14 -3.51 -22.32
CA PRO A 306 -14.80 -2.62 -21.38
C PRO A 306 -16.23 -3.07 -21.05
N LYS A 307 -16.94 -3.70 -22.00
CA LYS A 307 -18.29 -4.25 -21.77
C LYS A 307 -18.26 -5.39 -20.76
N ALA A 308 -17.33 -6.35 -20.90
CA ALA A 308 -17.20 -7.44 -19.94
C ALA A 308 -16.81 -6.93 -18.54
N ARG A 309 -15.91 -5.92 -18.46
CA ARG A 309 -15.54 -5.28 -17.20
C ARG A 309 -16.75 -4.61 -16.52
N ALA A 310 -17.56 -3.89 -17.30
CA ALA A 310 -18.79 -3.27 -16.79
C ALA A 310 -19.79 -4.33 -16.27
N VAL A 311 -20.00 -5.41 -17.01
CA VAL A 311 -20.86 -6.52 -16.60
C VAL A 311 -20.36 -7.16 -15.31
N GLY A 312 -19.07 -7.44 -15.17
CA GLY A 312 -18.51 -8.03 -13.94
C GLY A 312 -18.72 -7.16 -12.71
N ILE A 313 -18.53 -5.83 -12.83
CA ILE A 313 -18.83 -4.87 -11.76
C ILE A 313 -20.32 -4.91 -11.40
N LEU A 314 -21.21 -4.81 -12.39
CA LEU A 314 -22.65 -4.79 -12.18
C LEU A 314 -23.18 -6.10 -11.60
N GLN A 315 -22.65 -7.26 -12.03
CA GLN A 315 -22.99 -8.56 -11.46
C GLN A 315 -22.61 -8.62 -9.98
N ASN A 316 -21.39 -8.20 -9.61
CA ASN A 316 -20.97 -8.18 -8.21
C ASN A 316 -21.90 -7.30 -7.36
N LEU A 317 -22.24 -6.10 -7.83
CA LEU A 317 -23.13 -5.19 -7.12
C LEU A 317 -24.57 -5.69 -7.03
N ALA A 318 -25.10 -6.30 -8.09
CA ALA A 318 -26.44 -6.87 -8.12
C ALA A 318 -26.58 -8.05 -7.16
N THR A 319 -25.57 -8.92 -7.10
CA THR A 319 -25.59 -10.16 -6.31
C THR A 319 -25.17 -9.96 -4.85
N HIS A 320 -24.12 -9.18 -4.59
CA HIS A 320 -23.53 -9.05 -3.25
C HIS A 320 -23.99 -7.80 -2.50
N GLN A 321 -24.47 -6.76 -3.21
CA GLN A 321 -24.98 -5.53 -2.58
C GLN A 321 -26.49 -5.33 -2.82
N ASN A 322 -27.16 -6.25 -3.51
CA ASN A 322 -28.57 -6.16 -3.91
C ASN A 322 -28.93 -4.77 -4.51
N HIS A 323 -28.02 -4.22 -5.32
CA HIS A 323 -28.15 -2.85 -5.79
C HIS A 323 -29.10 -2.74 -6.99
N ALA A 324 -30.27 -2.14 -6.80
CA ALA A 324 -31.31 -2.03 -7.83
C ALA A 324 -30.83 -1.35 -9.12
N GLY A 325 -30.06 -0.26 -9.00
CA GLY A 325 -29.48 0.42 -10.17
C GLY A 325 -28.52 -0.46 -10.96
N ALA A 326 -27.81 -1.37 -10.29
CA ALA A 326 -26.89 -2.29 -10.96
C ALA A 326 -27.66 -3.39 -11.70
N GLN A 327 -28.72 -3.93 -11.09
CA GLN A 327 -29.61 -4.90 -11.73
C GLN A 327 -30.28 -4.34 -12.99
N ASN A 328 -30.77 -3.10 -12.92
CA ASN A 328 -31.40 -2.44 -14.07
C ASN A 328 -30.40 -2.19 -15.20
N MET A 329 -29.21 -1.68 -14.86
CA MET A 329 -28.17 -1.42 -15.86
C MET A 329 -27.64 -2.71 -16.49
N LEU A 330 -27.53 -3.80 -15.72
CA LEU A 330 -27.14 -5.10 -16.25
C LEU A 330 -28.10 -5.58 -17.34
N LYS A 331 -29.42 -5.44 -17.12
CA LYS A 331 -30.46 -5.77 -18.10
C LYS A 331 -30.41 -4.92 -19.38
N GLN A 332 -29.82 -3.72 -19.32
CA GLN A 332 -29.67 -2.84 -20.49
C GLN A 332 -28.42 -3.15 -21.32
N ILE A 333 -27.41 -3.78 -20.71
CA ILE A 333 -26.12 -4.08 -21.35
C ILE A 333 -26.09 -5.49 -21.92
N GLN A 334 -26.82 -6.42 -21.31
CA GLN A 334 -27.05 -7.78 -21.81
C GLN A 334 -27.96 -7.73 -23.03
#